data_AF-A0A1E3W4C8-F1
#
_entry.id   AF-A0A1E3W4C8-F1
#
_cell.length_a   1.000
_cell.length_b   1.000
_cell.length_c   1.000
_cell.angle_alpha   90.00
_cell.angle_beta   90.00
_cell.angle_gamma   90.00
#
_symmetry.space_group_name_H-M   'P 1'
#
loop_
_entity.id
_entity.type
_entity.pdbx_description
1 polymer ?
#
loop_
_entity_poly.entity_id
_entity_poly.type
_entity_poly.pdbx_seq_one_letter_code
_entity_poly.pdbx_strand_id
1 'polypeptide(L)'
;MTRKPIWSLTAACLIVLLTAGSAYAQTAATPGPEAGAEAEAATEAETTAESEAEPAPVSDEDFAKSLIGKTYSGSFGLDGWTNLGGGLVLPPFYVHHYARDDGTVLVVTAKEGSAAGFEVADALVAGKPRKGYTFSTSCMKGEDYTLRFMGETSGKDAAEWWTNLNKAWEIDIETGKISSVNARGVKCTNPNW
;
A
#
# COMPACT_ATOMS: atom_id res chain seq x y z
N MET A 1 28.85 40.33 -38.96
CA MET A 1 29.83 40.72 -37.91
C MET A 1 29.58 39.84 -36.70
N THR A 2 30.26 38.70 -36.55
CA THR A 2 31.59 38.47 -35.93
C THR A 2 31.62 38.48 -34.39
N ARG A 3 31.82 37.25 -33.86
CA ARG A 3 32.55 36.84 -32.64
C ARG A 3 31.89 37.12 -31.27
N LYS A 4 32.04 36.32 -30.22
CA LYS A 4 32.24 34.88 -29.90
C LYS A 4 32.36 34.85 -28.33
N PRO A 5 32.27 33.68 -27.67
CA PRO A 5 31.99 33.50 -26.24
C PRO A 5 33.25 33.37 -25.35
N ILE A 6 33.06 33.54 -24.04
CA ILE A 6 34.04 33.46 -22.92
C ILE A 6 33.17 33.10 -21.68
N TRP A 7 33.35 32.08 -20.84
CA TRP A 7 34.49 31.24 -20.49
C TRP A 7 34.05 29.91 -19.87
N SER A 8 34.94 28.92 -20.00
CA SER A 8 34.99 27.65 -19.28
C SER A 8 35.89 27.82 -18.04
N LEU A 9 35.52 27.27 -16.87
CA LEU A 9 36.47 26.93 -15.80
C LEU A 9 35.97 25.68 -15.04
N THR A 10 36.73 24.61 -15.22
CA THR A 10 36.82 23.38 -14.44
C THR A 10 37.23 23.63 -12.98
N ALA A 11 36.68 22.86 -12.04
CA ALA A 11 37.41 22.43 -10.83
C ALA A 11 36.79 21.15 -10.24
N ALA A 12 37.56 20.07 -10.32
CA ALA A 12 37.38 18.83 -9.59
C ALA A 12 37.96 18.96 -8.17
N CYS A 13 37.33 18.32 -7.18
CA CYS A 13 37.88 17.92 -5.86
C CYS A 13 36.69 17.39 -5.02
N LEU A 14 36.76 16.39 -4.15
CA LEU A 14 37.74 15.35 -3.83
C LEU A 14 36.97 14.36 -2.92
N ILE A 15 37.14 13.07 -3.11
CA ILE A 15 36.51 12.00 -2.32
C ILE A 15 37.20 11.92 -0.95
N VAL A 16 36.43 11.84 0.14
CA VAL A 16 36.93 11.36 1.44
C VAL A 16 36.01 10.25 1.94
N LEU A 17 36.52 9.02 1.85
CA LEU A 17 36.02 7.82 2.53
C LEU A 17 36.55 7.85 3.97
N LEU A 18 35.66 7.76 4.96
CA LEU A 18 36.01 7.42 6.35
C LEU A 18 35.43 6.04 6.67
N THR A 19 36.27 5.02 6.51
CA THR A 19 36.06 3.70 7.10
C THR A 19 36.67 3.70 8.50
N ALA A 20 35.85 3.65 9.54
CA ALA A 20 36.30 3.31 10.89
C ALA A 20 36.02 1.81 11.11
N GLY A 21 37.08 1.00 11.01
CA GLY A 21 37.10 -0.34 11.56
C GLY A 21 37.25 -0.28 13.08
N SER A 22 36.61 -1.21 13.78
CA SER A 22 36.97 -1.57 15.14
C SER A 22 36.98 -3.09 15.22
N ALA A 23 38.18 -3.59 15.50
CA ALA A 23 38.52 -4.99 15.54
C ALA A 23 38.01 -5.69 16.82
N TYR A 24 37.96 -7.00 16.68
CA TYR A 24 37.72 -8.05 17.67
C TYR A 24 38.37 -7.87 19.05
N ALA A 25 37.67 -8.37 20.07
CA ALA A 25 38.30 -9.06 21.20
C ALA A 25 37.40 -10.24 21.65
N GLN A 26 37.81 -11.46 21.29
CA GLN A 26 37.45 -12.71 21.96
C GLN A 26 38.39 -12.90 23.16
N THR A 27 37.89 -13.29 24.34
CA THR A 27 38.56 -14.09 25.40
C THR A 27 37.50 -14.28 26.53
N ALA A 28 37.25 -15.38 27.22
CA ALA A 28 37.68 -16.77 27.19
C ALA A 28 36.62 -17.62 27.94
N ALA A 29 36.53 -18.89 27.56
CA ALA A 29 35.89 -19.94 28.34
C ALA A 29 36.79 -20.39 29.51
N THR A 30 36.19 -20.89 30.59
CA THR A 30 36.78 -21.76 31.62
C THR A 30 35.63 -22.53 32.32
N PRO A 31 35.86 -23.80 32.75
CA PRO A 31 34.90 -24.91 32.64
C PRO A 31 34.08 -25.20 33.93
N GLY A 32 33.16 -26.18 33.81
CA GLY A 32 32.22 -26.66 34.84
C GLY A 32 32.87 -27.34 36.07
N PRO A 33 32.07 -28.01 36.93
CA PRO A 33 31.56 -29.35 36.54
C PRO A 33 30.15 -29.75 37.08
N GLU A 34 29.53 -30.68 36.35
CA GLU A 34 28.84 -31.93 36.80
C GLU A 34 27.68 -31.85 37.83
N ALA A 35 26.58 -32.60 37.76
CA ALA A 35 26.19 -33.74 36.94
C ALA A 35 24.69 -34.07 37.16
N GLY A 36 24.13 -34.79 36.20
CA GLY A 36 23.03 -35.76 36.36
C GLY A 36 21.62 -35.20 36.12
N ALA A 37 20.71 -35.89 35.45
CA ALA A 37 20.73 -37.10 34.64
C ALA A 37 19.36 -37.15 33.93
N GLU A 38 19.37 -37.63 32.69
CA GLU A 38 18.34 -38.34 31.92
C GLU A 38 16.87 -38.33 32.40
N ALA A 39 15.97 -37.91 31.50
CA ALA A 39 14.67 -38.54 31.33
C ALA A 39 14.20 -38.40 29.87
N GLU A 40 14.11 -39.54 29.20
CA GLU A 40 13.43 -39.72 27.92
C GLU A 40 11.93 -39.42 28.07
N ALA A 41 11.35 -38.72 27.10
CA ALA A 41 9.96 -38.92 26.70
C ALA A 41 9.78 -38.40 25.27
N ALA A 42 9.84 -39.34 24.32
CA ALA A 42 9.26 -39.15 23.00
C ALA A 42 7.76 -38.84 23.16
N THR A 43 7.31 -37.75 22.55
CA THR A 43 5.92 -37.65 22.08
C THR A 43 5.93 -36.75 20.87
N GLU A 44 6.11 -37.37 19.70
CA GLU A 44 5.48 -36.90 18.47
C GLU A 44 3.99 -36.73 18.77
N ALA A 45 3.56 -35.49 18.92
CA ALA A 45 2.18 -35.12 18.67
C ALA A 45 2.21 -34.34 17.36
N GLU A 46 2.16 -35.07 16.25
CA GLU A 46 1.62 -34.55 14.99
C GLU A 46 0.17 -34.12 15.29
N THR A 47 0.02 -32.88 15.75
CA THR A 47 -1.26 -32.18 15.60
C THR A 47 -1.30 -31.79 14.14
N THR A 48 -1.89 -32.67 13.34
CA THR A 48 -2.49 -32.36 12.06
C THR A 48 -3.41 -31.16 12.27
N ALA A 49 -2.85 -29.97 12.06
CA ALA A 49 -3.65 -28.80 11.78
C ALA A 49 -4.35 -29.11 10.48
N GLU A 50 -5.64 -29.44 10.60
CA GLU A 50 -6.59 -29.43 9.50
C GLU A 50 -6.58 -28.00 8.96
N SER A 51 -5.65 -27.75 8.04
CA SER A 51 -5.62 -26.58 7.19
C SER A 51 -6.83 -26.74 6.28
N GLU A 52 -7.99 -26.37 6.79
CA GLU A 52 -9.15 -26.06 5.97
C GLU A 52 -8.72 -24.87 5.11
N ALA A 53 -8.16 -25.20 3.94
CA ALA A 53 -7.82 -24.22 2.93
C ALA A 53 -9.11 -23.49 2.59
N GLU A 54 -9.23 -22.25 3.07
CA GLU A 54 -10.29 -21.33 2.69
C GLU A 54 -10.39 -21.40 1.16
N PRO A 55 -11.56 -21.78 0.58
CA PRO A 55 -11.66 -21.97 -0.86
C PRO A 55 -11.28 -20.66 -1.54
N ALA A 56 -10.35 -20.73 -2.49
CA ALA A 56 -9.91 -19.55 -3.23
C ALA A 56 -11.14 -18.82 -3.82
N PRO A 57 -11.20 -17.49 -3.71
CA PRO A 57 -12.36 -16.72 -4.16
C PRO A 57 -12.62 -16.99 -5.65
N VAL A 58 -13.89 -17.31 -5.95
CA VAL A 58 -14.33 -17.83 -7.26
C VAL A 58 -14.44 -16.73 -8.33
N SER A 59 -14.27 -15.46 -7.95
CA SER A 59 -14.15 -14.28 -8.81
C SER A 59 -13.45 -13.14 -8.06
N ASP A 60 -12.96 -12.13 -8.79
CA ASP A 60 -12.35 -10.92 -8.22
C ASP A 60 -13.35 -10.15 -7.33
N GLU A 61 -14.63 -10.12 -7.71
CA GLU A 61 -15.69 -9.51 -6.93
C GLU A 61 -15.98 -10.27 -5.62
N ASP A 62 -15.94 -11.60 -5.66
CA ASP A 62 -16.15 -12.42 -4.45
C ASP A 62 -14.95 -12.30 -3.50
N PHE A 63 -13.73 -12.20 -4.04
CA PHE A 63 -12.55 -11.87 -3.25
C PHE A 63 -12.74 -10.53 -2.54
N ALA A 64 -13.11 -9.47 -3.27
CA ALA A 64 -13.32 -8.15 -2.68
C ALA A 64 -14.33 -8.19 -1.53
N LYS A 65 -15.49 -8.83 -1.74
CA LYS A 65 -16.52 -8.98 -0.72
C LYS A 65 -16.05 -9.79 0.49
N SER A 66 -15.19 -10.79 0.28
CA SER A 66 -14.65 -11.61 1.38
C SER A 66 -13.77 -10.82 2.35
N LEU A 67 -13.25 -9.65 1.95
CA LEU A 67 -12.45 -8.78 2.80
C LEU A 67 -13.32 -8.00 3.80
N ILE A 68 -14.58 -7.72 3.46
CA ILE A 68 -15.45 -6.83 4.24
C ILE A 68 -15.70 -7.40 5.63
N GLY A 69 -15.49 -6.59 6.67
CA GLY A 69 -15.59 -6.98 8.08
C GLY A 69 -14.39 -7.76 8.62
N LYS A 70 -13.42 -8.16 7.77
CA LYS A 70 -12.15 -8.73 8.27
C LYS A 70 -11.35 -7.62 8.96
N THR A 71 -10.70 -8.01 10.07
CA THR A 71 -9.81 -7.13 10.83
C THR A 71 -8.37 -7.52 10.59
N TYR A 72 -7.52 -6.54 10.36
CA TYR A 72 -6.09 -6.75 10.17
C TYR A 72 -5.28 -5.83 11.07
N SER A 73 -4.06 -6.21 11.42
CA SER A 73 -3.13 -5.38 12.18
C SER A 73 -2.14 -4.65 11.26
N GLY A 74 -1.78 -3.42 11.62
CA GLY A 74 -0.73 -2.67 10.90
C GLY A 74 -1.03 -2.43 9.42
N SER A 75 -0.04 -2.62 8.53
CA SER A 75 -0.14 -2.28 7.10
C SER A 75 -0.88 -3.31 6.22
N PHE A 76 -1.62 -4.23 6.84
CA PHE A 76 -2.33 -5.37 6.28
C PHE A 76 -2.03 -5.74 4.82
N GLY A 77 -1.06 -6.66 4.67
CA GLY A 77 -0.71 -7.25 3.39
C GLY A 77 -1.79 -8.24 2.92
N LEU A 78 -1.95 -8.35 1.61
CA LEU A 78 -2.86 -9.30 0.96
C LEU A 78 -2.04 -10.15 0.00
N ASP A 79 -2.19 -11.47 0.05
CA ASP A 79 -1.41 -12.38 -0.78
C ASP A 79 -1.69 -12.14 -2.28
N GLY A 80 -0.63 -12.01 -3.07
CA GLY A 80 -0.71 -11.71 -4.50
C GLY A 80 -1.04 -10.25 -4.84
N TRP A 81 -1.10 -9.36 -3.84
CA TRP A 81 -1.37 -7.94 -4.03
C TRP A 81 -0.23 -7.06 -3.47
N THR A 82 0.28 -6.18 -4.31
CA THR A 82 1.28 -5.19 -3.93
C THR A 82 0.59 -3.94 -3.40
N ASN A 83 0.87 -3.56 -2.15
CA ASN A 83 0.38 -2.31 -1.57
C ASN A 83 1.09 -1.11 -2.23
N LEU A 84 0.31 -0.22 -2.84
CA LEU A 84 0.76 1.00 -3.52
C LEU A 84 0.64 2.26 -2.65
N GLY A 85 0.21 2.10 -1.40
CA GLY A 85 -0.06 3.17 -0.46
C GLY A 85 -1.55 3.43 -0.31
N GLY A 86 -1.89 4.67 0.01
CA GLY A 86 -3.23 4.99 0.46
C GLY A 86 -3.32 6.42 0.99
N GLY A 87 -4.48 6.76 1.53
CA GLY A 87 -4.73 8.09 2.08
C GLY A 87 -5.92 8.10 3.02
N LEU A 88 -5.94 9.12 3.88
CA LEU A 88 -7.08 9.39 4.74
C LEU A 88 -8.27 9.87 3.88
N VAL A 89 -9.43 9.25 4.07
CA VAL A 89 -10.69 9.75 3.54
C VAL A 89 -11.19 10.77 4.54
N LEU A 90 -11.61 10.33 5.72
CA LEU A 90 -11.98 11.18 6.85
C LEU A 90 -11.92 10.28 8.08
N PRO A 91 -11.39 10.70 9.24
CA PRO A 91 -11.34 9.84 10.41
C PRO A 91 -12.72 9.27 10.73
N PRO A 92 -12.85 7.94 10.93
CA PRO A 92 -11.78 6.94 11.07
C PRO A 92 -11.42 6.16 9.79
N PHE A 93 -11.91 6.56 8.62
CA PHE A 93 -11.75 5.82 7.36
C PHE A 93 -10.48 6.19 6.58
N TYR A 94 -9.75 5.14 6.19
CA TYR A 94 -8.58 5.19 5.34
C TYR A 94 -8.78 4.34 4.09
N VAL A 95 -8.10 4.71 3.03
CA VAL A 95 -8.03 3.95 1.78
C VAL A 95 -6.66 3.31 1.67
N HIS A 96 -6.65 2.04 1.26
CA HIS A 96 -5.48 1.28 0.87
C HIS A 96 -5.65 0.86 -0.59
N HIS A 97 -4.64 1.15 -1.40
CA HIS A 97 -4.63 0.89 -2.83
C HIS A 97 -3.60 -0.19 -3.12
N TYR A 98 -4.02 -1.24 -3.84
CA TYR A 98 -3.18 -2.37 -4.20
C TYR A 98 -3.23 -2.63 -5.70
N ALA A 99 -2.17 -3.25 -6.22
CA ALA A 99 -2.14 -3.78 -7.57
C ALA A 99 -1.67 -5.24 -7.61
N ARG A 100 -2.23 -5.99 -8.55
CA ARG A 100 -1.83 -7.36 -8.90
C ARG A 100 -1.01 -7.34 -10.20
N ASP A 101 -0.21 -8.39 -10.43
CA ASP A 101 0.71 -8.48 -11.58
C ASP A 101 0.03 -8.41 -12.96
N ASP A 102 -1.25 -8.79 -13.05
CA ASP A 102 -2.05 -8.68 -14.27
C ASP A 102 -2.50 -7.23 -14.56
N GLY A 103 -2.26 -6.31 -13.63
CA GLY A 103 -2.67 -4.91 -13.67
C GLY A 103 -4.03 -4.64 -13.04
N THR A 104 -4.67 -5.65 -12.45
CA THR A 104 -5.90 -5.47 -11.67
C THR A 104 -5.59 -4.65 -10.42
N VAL A 105 -6.53 -3.78 -10.06
CA VAL A 105 -6.43 -2.85 -8.95
C VAL A 105 -7.46 -3.23 -7.89
N LEU A 106 -7.05 -3.16 -6.62
CA LEU A 106 -7.93 -3.30 -5.47
C LEU A 106 -7.83 -2.02 -4.63
N VAL A 107 -8.98 -1.47 -4.28
CA VAL A 107 -9.09 -0.41 -3.28
C VAL A 107 -9.85 -0.96 -2.10
N VAL A 108 -9.26 -0.84 -0.92
CA VAL A 108 -9.89 -1.19 0.34
C VAL A 108 -10.11 0.08 1.15
N THR A 109 -11.34 0.29 1.60
CA THR A 109 -11.64 1.30 2.63
C THR A 109 -11.73 0.59 3.96
N ALA A 110 -11.01 1.09 4.95
CA ALA A 110 -10.95 0.48 6.26
C ALA A 110 -11.08 1.52 7.36
N LYS A 111 -11.77 1.13 8.43
CA LYS A 111 -11.92 1.90 9.64
C LYS A 111 -10.77 1.56 10.59
N GLU A 112 -10.01 2.57 11.00
CA GLU A 112 -9.01 2.42 12.06
C GLU A 112 -9.72 2.19 13.41
N GLY A 113 -9.36 1.10 14.07
CA GLY A 113 -9.88 0.68 15.37
C GLY A 113 -8.96 1.05 16.53
N SER A 114 -9.45 0.87 17.76
CA SER A 114 -8.76 1.26 18.99
C SER A 114 -7.48 0.45 19.32
N ALA A 115 -7.25 -0.68 18.65
CA ALA A 115 -6.13 -1.60 18.90
C ALA A 115 -5.04 -1.56 17.80
N ALA A 116 -4.89 -0.44 17.09
CA ALA A 116 -3.98 -0.32 15.92
C ALA A 116 -4.27 -1.34 14.80
N GLY A 117 -5.55 -1.74 14.69
CA GLY A 117 -6.05 -2.61 13.65
C GLY A 117 -7.03 -1.87 12.73
N PHE A 118 -7.23 -2.41 11.54
CA PHE A 118 -8.11 -1.89 10.51
C PHE A 118 -9.22 -2.90 10.25
N GLU A 119 -10.47 -2.48 10.37
CA GLU A 119 -11.64 -3.25 9.95
C GLU A 119 -12.07 -2.79 8.56
N VAL A 120 -12.14 -3.70 7.60
CA VAL A 120 -12.50 -3.36 6.22
C VAL A 120 -13.98 -2.98 6.15
N ALA A 121 -14.25 -1.74 5.74
CA ALA A 121 -15.61 -1.21 5.55
C ALA A 121 -16.16 -1.56 4.17
N ASP A 122 -15.33 -1.45 3.14
CA ASP A 122 -15.70 -1.77 1.75
C ASP A 122 -14.46 -2.07 0.90
N ALA A 123 -14.66 -2.78 -0.21
CA ALA A 123 -13.59 -3.15 -1.13
C ALA A 123 -14.08 -3.11 -2.59
N LEU A 124 -13.27 -2.49 -3.47
CA LEU A 124 -13.51 -2.39 -4.90
C LEU A 124 -12.35 -3.06 -5.64
N VAL A 125 -12.66 -4.08 -6.45
CA VAL A 125 -11.73 -4.58 -7.46
C VAL A 125 -12.12 -4.02 -8.83
N ALA A 126 -11.12 -3.48 -9.52
CA ALA A 126 -11.24 -3.02 -10.89
C ALA A 126 -10.19 -3.72 -11.74
N GLY A 127 -10.61 -4.27 -12.88
CA GLY A 127 -9.67 -4.86 -13.84
C GLY A 127 -8.67 -3.83 -14.37
N LYS A 128 -7.68 -4.33 -15.11
CA LYS A 128 -6.63 -3.51 -15.72
C LYS A 128 -7.19 -2.25 -16.41
N PRO A 129 -6.66 -1.05 -16.11
CA PRO A 129 -7.08 0.18 -16.75
C PRO A 129 -7.01 0.08 -18.28
N ARG A 130 -7.96 0.73 -18.96
CA ARG A 130 -7.98 0.79 -20.42
C ARG A 130 -6.67 1.39 -20.95
N LYS A 131 -6.20 0.95 -22.12
CA LYS A 131 -5.02 1.52 -22.77
C LYS A 131 -5.10 3.05 -22.85
N GLY A 132 -4.09 3.73 -22.32
CA GLY A 132 -4.02 5.20 -22.26
C GLY A 132 -4.65 5.83 -21.01
N TYR A 133 -5.19 5.01 -20.10
CA TYR A 133 -5.73 5.43 -18.81
C TYR A 133 -4.88 4.85 -17.66
N THR A 134 -4.90 5.53 -16.52
CA THR A 134 -4.34 5.09 -15.25
C THR A 134 -5.46 5.04 -14.20
N PHE A 135 -5.36 4.12 -13.25
CA PHE A 135 -6.22 4.17 -12.07
C PHE A 135 -5.61 5.14 -11.06
N SER A 136 -6.42 6.04 -10.52
CA SER A 136 -5.97 7.02 -9.52
C SER A 136 -6.94 7.14 -8.36
N THR A 137 -6.38 7.32 -7.16
CA THR A 137 -7.06 7.59 -5.89
C THR A 137 -6.66 8.96 -5.34
N SER A 138 -6.25 9.91 -6.19
CA SER A 138 -5.69 11.20 -5.74
C SER A 138 -6.68 12.36 -5.74
N CYS A 139 -7.97 12.13 -6.02
CA CYS A 139 -8.92 13.23 -6.20
C CYS A 139 -9.65 13.55 -4.90
N MET A 140 -9.17 14.61 -4.24
CA MET A 140 -9.73 15.16 -3.01
C MET A 140 -10.74 16.27 -3.30
N LYS A 141 -11.70 16.48 -2.39
CA LYS A 141 -12.75 17.49 -2.50
C LYS A 141 -12.88 18.30 -1.22
N GLY A 142 -12.82 19.62 -1.35
CA GLY A 142 -13.08 20.57 -0.27
C GLY A 142 -11.82 21.18 0.32
N GLU A 143 -12.00 22.07 1.30
CA GLU A 143 -10.92 22.71 2.06
C GLU A 143 -10.30 21.78 3.12
N ASP A 144 -10.96 20.65 3.38
CA ASP A 144 -10.50 19.59 4.27
C ASP A 144 -9.54 18.62 3.58
N TYR A 145 -9.33 18.76 2.25
CA TYR A 145 -8.40 17.95 1.44
C TYR A 145 -8.59 16.44 1.63
N THR A 146 -9.82 16.00 1.85
CA THR A 146 -10.18 14.60 2.07
C THR A 146 -10.33 13.86 0.75
N LEU A 147 -9.82 12.62 0.66
CA LEU A 147 -9.98 11.79 -0.54
C LEU A 147 -11.46 11.44 -0.72
N ARG A 148 -12.04 11.76 -1.88
CA ARG A 148 -13.46 11.45 -2.14
C ARG A 148 -13.70 10.68 -3.43
N PHE A 149 -12.81 10.79 -4.41
CA PHE A 149 -13.02 10.18 -5.72
C PHE A 149 -11.82 9.34 -6.17
N MET A 150 -12.17 8.26 -6.87
CA MET A 150 -11.23 7.35 -7.51
C MET A 150 -11.69 7.10 -8.94
N GLY A 151 -10.78 6.79 -9.85
CA GLY A 151 -11.19 6.53 -11.21
C GLY A 151 -10.10 6.09 -12.16
N GLU A 152 -10.54 5.53 -13.28
CA GLU A 152 -9.71 5.34 -14.47
C GLU A 152 -9.71 6.68 -15.24
N THR A 153 -8.60 7.40 -15.17
CA THR A 153 -8.42 8.74 -15.77
C THR A 153 -7.34 8.73 -16.83
N SER A 154 -7.44 9.62 -17.81
CA SER A 154 -6.37 9.89 -18.77
C SER A 154 -6.00 11.37 -18.75
N GLY A 155 -4.70 11.64 -18.88
CA GLY A 155 -4.16 12.99 -18.79
C GLY A 155 -2.96 13.05 -17.84
N LYS A 156 -2.59 14.26 -17.43
CA LYS A 156 -1.51 14.47 -16.45
C LYS A 156 -2.09 14.35 -15.04
N ASP A 157 -1.50 13.51 -14.20
CA ASP A 157 -1.90 13.33 -12.80
C ASP A 157 -1.80 14.62 -11.95
N ALA A 158 -1.05 15.62 -12.44
CA ALA A 158 -0.89 16.94 -11.82
C ALA A 158 -1.97 17.98 -12.19
N ALA A 159 -3.07 17.56 -12.83
CA ALA A 159 -4.15 18.46 -13.20
C ALA A 159 -5.16 18.61 -12.05
N GLU A 160 -5.60 19.83 -11.76
CA GLU A 160 -6.73 20.13 -10.84
C GLU A 160 -8.07 19.50 -11.26
N TRP A 161 -8.10 18.80 -12.39
CA TRP A 161 -9.29 18.21 -12.97
C TRP A 161 -8.96 16.86 -13.59
N TRP A 162 -9.78 15.85 -13.27
CA TRP A 162 -9.94 14.67 -14.10
C TRP A 162 -11.07 14.94 -15.09
N THR A 163 -10.74 15.23 -16.34
CA THR A 163 -11.73 15.58 -17.37
C THR A 163 -12.08 14.41 -18.30
N ASN A 164 -11.23 13.37 -18.35
CA ASN A 164 -11.43 12.20 -19.19
C ASN A 164 -11.47 10.95 -18.32
N LEU A 165 -12.66 10.62 -17.84
CA LEU A 165 -12.92 9.46 -17.00
C LEU A 165 -13.54 8.33 -17.82
N ASN A 166 -12.98 7.12 -17.69
CA ASN A 166 -13.59 5.91 -18.22
C ASN A 166 -14.55 5.28 -17.20
N LYS A 167 -14.12 5.24 -15.93
CA LYS A 167 -14.92 4.82 -14.78
C LYS A 167 -14.56 5.68 -13.58
N ALA A 168 -15.52 5.91 -12.71
CA ALA A 168 -15.33 6.69 -11.50
C ALA A 168 -16.14 6.10 -10.35
N TRP A 169 -15.62 6.28 -9.15
CA TRP A 169 -16.24 5.89 -7.90
C TRP A 169 -16.11 7.01 -6.88
N GLU A 170 -17.13 7.15 -6.04
CA GLU A 170 -17.13 8.03 -4.87
C GLU A 170 -17.04 7.19 -3.60
N ILE A 171 -16.29 7.71 -2.63
CA ILE A 171 -16.20 7.18 -1.28
C ILE A 171 -17.07 8.06 -0.39
N ASP A 172 -18.04 7.43 0.26
CA ASP A 172 -18.85 8.10 1.27
C ASP A 172 -18.02 8.38 2.52
N ILE A 173 -17.97 9.64 2.95
CA ILE A 173 -17.07 10.08 4.03
C ILE A 173 -17.52 9.63 5.42
N GLU A 174 -18.79 9.28 5.59
CA GLU A 174 -19.37 8.89 6.88
C GLU A 174 -19.32 7.38 7.09
N THR A 175 -19.32 6.61 6.01
CA THR A 175 -19.43 5.15 6.05
C THR A 175 -18.20 4.44 5.45
N GLY A 176 -17.36 5.15 4.70
CA GLY A 176 -16.28 4.55 3.91
C GLY A 176 -16.77 3.80 2.67
N LYS A 177 -18.08 3.74 2.42
CA LYS A 177 -18.65 2.93 1.34
C LYS A 177 -18.24 3.46 -0.04
N ILE A 178 -17.83 2.55 -0.92
CA ILE A 178 -17.48 2.83 -2.31
C ILE A 178 -18.73 2.66 -3.18
N SER A 179 -18.95 3.59 -4.10
CA SER A 179 -20.06 3.50 -5.05
C SER A 179 -19.65 4.01 -6.43
N SER A 180 -20.13 3.33 -7.47
CA SER A 180 -19.91 3.77 -8.85
C SER A 180 -20.68 5.05 -9.13
N VAL A 181 -20.05 6.00 -9.82
CA VAL A 181 -20.66 7.28 -10.19
C VAL A 181 -20.52 7.55 -11.67
N ASN A 182 -21.55 8.12 -12.28
CA ASN A 182 -21.52 8.57 -13.66
C ASN A 182 -21.09 10.04 -13.71
N ALA A 183 -19.78 10.28 -13.67
CA ALA A 183 -19.19 11.61 -13.75
C ALA A 183 -18.53 11.83 -15.11
N ARG A 184 -18.78 13.00 -15.73
CA ARG A 184 -18.06 13.44 -16.94
C ARG A 184 -16.71 14.08 -16.62
N GLY A 185 -16.48 14.43 -15.36
CA GLY A 185 -15.23 14.94 -14.85
C GLY A 185 -15.33 15.24 -13.35
N VAL A 186 -14.19 15.31 -12.67
CA VAL A 186 -14.10 15.60 -11.24
C VAL A 186 -13.01 16.65 -11.01
N LYS A 187 -13.33 17.72 -10.27
CA LYS A 187 -12.35 18.70 -9.82
C LYS A 187 -11.60 18.12 -8.63
N CYS A 188 -10.28 18.09 -8.72
CA CYS A 188 -9.38 17.54 -7.71
C CYS A 188 -8.57 18.67 -7.07
N THR A 189 -8.61 18.77 -5.75
CA THR A 189 -7.73 19.65 -4.99
C THR A 189 -6.58 18.81 -4.44
N ASN A 190 -5.44 18.75 -5.12
CA ASN A 190 -4.30 17.98 -4.60
C ASN A 190 -3.52 18.85 -3.58
N PRO A 191 -3.32 18.38 -2.33
CA PRO A 191 -2.55 19.07 -1.30
C PRO A 191 -1.03 18.96 -1.51
N ASN A 192 -0.56 18.14 -2.46
CA ASN A 192 0.85 18.01 -2.81
C ASN A 192 1.29 18.97 -3.95
N TRP A 193 0.48 19.98 -4.28
CA TRP A 193 0.82 21.04 -5.25
C TRP A 193 1.11 22.36 -4.56
#